data_AF-A0A839YR45-F1
#
_entry.id   AF-A0A839YR45-F1
#
_cell.length_a   1.000
_cell.length_b   1.000
_cell.length_c   1.000
_cell.angle_alpha   90.00
_cell.angle_beta   90.00
_cell.angle_gamma   90.00
#
_symmetry.space_group_name_H-M   'P 1'
#
loop_
_entity.id
_entity.type
_entity.pdbx_description
1 polymer ?
#
loop_
_entity_poly.entity_id
_entity_poly.type
_entity_poly.pdbx_seq_one_letter_code
_entity_poly.pdbx_strand_id
1 'polypeptide(L)'
;MTRPARIEDPHLADLVRSHMEAQGLSVARIADMVAIDKSTLSRSLRAGAFSRKVRQRLRSVVDPVRSDEPVPELVRKALRLLTASDRLRERADRLLIEALDQSAASK
;
A
#
# COMPACT_ATOMS: atom_id res chain seq x y z
N MET A 1 28.65 15.79 16.83
CA MET A 1 27.39 15.88 16.07
C MET A 1 26.25 15.34 16.91
N THR A 2 25.27 16.18 17.25
CA THR A 2 24.09 15.76 18.04
C THR A 2 23.21 14.85 17.19
N ARG A 3 22.89 13.66 17.71
CA ARG A 3 21.99 12.72 17.03
C ARG A 3 20.61 13.38 16.91
N PRO A 4 20.00 13.43 15.71
CA PRO A 4 18.70 14.06 15.54
C PRO A 4 17.66 13.39 16.44
N ALA A 5 16.80 14.20 17.07
CA ALA A 5 15.72 13.73 17.90
C ALA A 5 14.83 12.75 17.11
N ARG A 6 14.46 11.65 17.77
CA ARG A 6 13.62 10.60 17.21
C ARG A 6 12.23 10.73 17.80
N ILE A 7 11.24 10.63 16.94
CA ILE A 7 9.82 10.63 17.28
C ILE A 7 9.37 9.18 17.23
N GLU A 8 8.78 8.70 18.31
CA GLU A 8 8.15 7.39 18.36
C GLU A 8 6.90 7.39 17.47
N ASP A 9 6.85 6.44 16.55
CA ASP A 9 5.74 6.20 15.62
C ASP A 9 5.71 4.69 15.30
N PRO A 10 5.34 3.83 16.26
CA PRO A 10 5.30 2.38 16.06
C PRO A 10 4.33 1.99 14.95
N HIS A 11 3.23 2.75 14.79
CA HIS A 11 2.26 2.55 13.72
C HIS A 11 2.90 2.69 12.32
N LEU A 12 3.73 3.72 12.11
CA LEU A 12 4.47 3.85 10.85
C LEU A 12 5.44 2.69 10.63
N ALA A 13 6.08 2.18 11.69
CA ALA A 13 6.98 1.03 11.57
C ALA A 13 6.23 -0.22 11.09
N ASP A 14 5.01 -0.46 11.61
CA ASP A 14 4.16 -1.56 11.19
C ASP A 14 3.68 -1.38 9.74
N LEU A 15 3.25 -0.18 9.35
CA LEU A 15 2.90 0.12 7.95
C LEU A 15 4.05 -0.15 6.99
N VAL A 16 5.28 0.21 7.35
CA VAL A 16 6.46 -0.06 6.53
C VAL A 16 6.72 -1.56 6.40
N ARG A 17 6.57 -2.33 7.49
CA ARG A 17 6.71 -3.80 7.44
C ARG A 17 5.65 -4.43 6.56
N SER A 18 4.38 -4.08 6.75
CA SER A 18 3.28 -4.60 5.94
C SER A 18 3.43 -4.24 4.46
N HIS A 19 3.85 -3.01 4.15
CA HIS A 19 4.12 -2.60 2.78
C HIS A 19 5.28 -3.39 2.17
N MET A 20 6.35 -3.62 2.93
CA MET A 20 7.47 -4.46 2.48
C MET A 20 7.03 -5.90 2.20
N GLU A 21 6.22 -6.50 3.08
CA GLU A 21 5.69 -7.86 2.90
C GLU A 21 4.77 -7.94 1.68
N ALA A 22 3.83 -7.00 1.54
CA ALA A 22 2.88 -6.97 0.44
C ALA A 22 3.54 -6.76 -0.94
N GLN A 23 4.68 -6.06 -0.99
CA GLN A 23 5.40 -5.76 -2.24
C GLN A 23 6.66 -6.63 -2.45
N GLY A 24 6.97 -7.55 -1.52
CA GLY A 24 8.18 -8.36 -1.58
C GLY A 24 9.48 -7.53 -1.52
N LEU A 25 9.46 -6.39 -0.83
CA LEU A 25 10.61 -5.47 -0.76
C LEU A 25 11.53 -5.80 0.40
N SER A 26 12.84 -5.74 0.15
CA SER A 26 13.84 -5.88 1.21
C SER A 26 14.03 -4.58 1.99
N VAL A 27 14.53 -4.67 3.23
CA VAL A 27 14.92 -3.48 4.02
C VAL A 27 15.91 -2.60 3.27
N ALA A 28 16.84 -3.21 2.52
CA ALA A 28 17.83 -2.48 1.72
C ALA A 28 17.13 -1.60 0.68
N ARG A 29 16.15 -2.15 -0.03
CA ARG A 29 15.40 -1.42 -1.06
C ARG A 29 14.64 -0.23 -0.49
N ILE A 30 14.00 -0.38 0.68
CA ILE A 30 13.33 0.75 1.35
C ILE A 30 14.33 1.80 1.83
N ALA A 31 15.48 1.36 2.35
CA ALA A 31 16.54 2.26 2.80
C ALA A 31 17.08 3.12 1.64
N ASP A 32 17.24 2.53 0.46
CA ASP A 32 17.62 3.23 -0.77
C ASP A 32 16.54 4.26 -1.18
N MET A 33 15.26 3.87 -1.16
CA MET A 33 14.14 4.75 -1.50
C MET A 33 14.06 5.98 -0.60
N VAL A 34 14.39 5.83 0.69
CA VAL A 34 14.39 6.95 1.66
C VAL A 34 15.76 7.57 1.88
N ALA A 35 16.77 7.15 1.09
CA ALA A 35 18.16 7.60 1.11
C ALA A 35 18.78 7.63 2.52
N ILE A 36 18.78 6.48 3.19
CA ILE A 36 19.48 6.24 4.46
C ILE A 36 20.13 4.85 4.46
N ASP A 37 21.10 4.61 5.35
CA ASP A 37 21.71 3.29 5.46
C ASP A 37 20.71 2.21 5.92
N LYS A 38 20.85 1.01 5.36
CA LYS A 38 20.10 -0.20 5.77
C LYS A 38 20.13 -0.41 7.29
N SER A 39 21.30 -0.28 7.91
CA SER A 39 21.48 -0.48 9.36
C SER A 39 20.76 0.59 10.19
N THR A 40 20.64 1.81 9.66
CA THR A 40 19.90 2.90 10.28
C THR A 40 18.40 2.64 10.18
N LEU A 41 17.91 2.21 9.01
CA LEU A 41 16.50 1.85 8.82
C LEU A 41 16.10 0.65 9.71
N SER A 42 16.87 -0.45 9.70
CA SER A 42 16.59 -1.63 10.56
C SER A 42 16.49 -1.25 12.03
N ARG A 43 17.41 -0.42 12.53
CA ARG A 43 17.37 0.05 13.92
C ARG A 43 16.15 0.92 14.21
N SER A 44 15.77 1.80 13.28
CA SER A 44 14.60 2.66 13.42
C SER A 44 13.29 1.88 13.37
N LEU A 45 13.17 0.90 12.49
CA LEU A 45 12.02 -0.01 12.44
C LEU A 45 11.90 -0.82 13.72
N ARG A 46 12.99 -1.41 14.22
CA ARG A 46 12.97 -2.17 15.49
C ARG A 46 12.57 -1.29 16.68
N ALA A 47 13.07 -0.06 16.73
CA ALA A 47 12.77 0.89 17.80
C ALA A 47 11.38 1.56 17.65
N GLY A 48 10.71 1.42 16.50
CA GLY A 48 9.49 2.17 16.20
C GLY A 48 9.69 3.69 16.24
N ALA A 49 10.89 4.19 15.94
CA ALA A 49 11.25 5.59 16.15
C ALA A 49 12.11 6.16 15.02
N PHE A 50 11.72 7.34 14.51
CA PHE A 50 12.25 7.93 13.29
C PHE A 50 12.60 9.40 13.48
N SER A 51 13.62 9.89 12.76
CA SER A 51 13.81 11.33 12.65
C SER A 51 12.68 11.93 11.81
N ARG A 52 12.35 13.22 12.02
CA ARG A 52 11.28 13.91 11.29
C ARG A 52 11.37 13.72 9.77
N LYS A 53 12.59 13.83 9.22
CA LYS A 53 12.86 13.67 7.78
C LYS A 53 12.63 12.24 7.29
N VAL A 54 13.10 11.24 8.04
CA VAL A 54 12.91 9.82 7.68
C VAL A 54 11.43 9.43 7.78
N ARG A 55 10.72 9.93 8.80
CA ARG A 55 9.28 9.71 8.98
C ARG A 55 8.48 10.19 7.78
N GLN A 56 8.76 11.42 7.30
CA GLN A 56 8.08 11.99 6.13
C GLN A 56 8.33 11.16 4.87
N ARG A 57 9.58 10.75 4.63
CA ARG A 57 9.94 9.91 3.47
C ARG A 57 9.30 8.52 3.55
N LEU A 58 9.29 7.88 4.73
CA LEU A 58 8.65 6.58 4.89
C LEU A 58 7.14 6.66 4.65
N ARG A 59 6.47 7.73 5.13
CA ARG A 59 5.05 7.96 4.82
C ARG A 59 4.77 8.03 3.33
N SER A 60 5.59 8.74 2.56
CA SER A 60 5.43 8.78 1.09
C SER A 60 5.69 7.44 0.39
N VAL A 61 6.35 6.48 1.05
CA VAL A 61 6.60 5.14 0.51
C VAL A 61 5.45 4.19 0.84
N VAL A 62 4.91 4.26 2.06
CA VAL A 62 3.87 3.33 2.52
C VAL A 62 2.45 3.79 2.21
N ASP A 63 2.25 5.10 1.98
CA ASP A 63 0.96 5.66 1.63
C ASP A 63 0.81 5.76 0.10
N PRO A 64 -0.05 4.95 -0.54
CA PRO A 64 -0.28 5.02 -1.98
C PRO A 64 -1.02 6.30 -2.40
N VAL A 65 -1.62 7.03 -1.45
CA VAL A 65 -2.09 8.39 -1.69
C VAL A 65 -0.87 9.29 -1.67
N ARG A 66 -0.27 9.50 -2.85
CA ARG A 66 0.76 10.53 -3.01
C ARG A 66 0.15 11.81 -2.44
N SER A 67 0.76 12.36 -1.40
CA SER A 67 0.33 13.64 -0.81
C SER A 67 0.32 14.80 -1.82
N ASP A 68 0.86 14.60 -3.03
CA ASP A 68 0.89 15.53 -4.15
C ASP A 68 -0.08 15.14 -5.32
N GLU A 69 -0.81 14.02 -5.24
CA GLU A 69 -1.80 13.68 -6.26
C GLU A 69 -3.10 14.45 -5.96
N PRO A 70 -3.55 15.32 -6.90
CA PRO A 70 -4.69 16.18 -6.64
C PRO A 70 -5.93 15.33 -6.40
N VAL A 71 -6.69 15.64 -5.34
CA VAL A 71 -7.92 14.93 -4.92
C VAL A 71 -8.85 14.56 -6.09
N PRO A 72 -9.08 15.42 -7.11
CA PRO A 72 -9.88 15.06 -8.27
C PRO A 72 -9.38 13.83 -9.05
N GLU A 73 -8.06 13.60 -9.15
CA GLU A 73 -7.50 12.44 -9.83
C GLU A 73 -7.70 11.15 -9.03
N LEU A 74 -7.57 11.23 -7.70
CA LEU A 74 -7.89 10.10 -6.81
C LEU A 74 -9.36 9.70 -6.92
N VAL A 75 -10.28 10.68 -6.95
CA VAL A 75 -11.71 10.44 -7.15
C VAL A 75 -11.98 9.80 -8.51
N ARG A 76 -11.37 10.31 -9.59
CA ARG A 76 -11.49 9.71 -10.94
C ARG A 76 -11.01 8.27 -10.96
N LYS A 77 -9.88 7.98 -10.32
CA LYS A 77 -9.32 6.62 -10.24
C LYS A 77 -10.23 5.69 -9.45
N ALA A 78 -10.76 6.13 -8.31
CA ALA A 78 -11.72 5.38 -7.52
C ALA A 78 -13.00 5.05 -8.32
N LEU A 79 -13.57 6.03 -9.03
CA LEU A 79 -14.73 5.81 -9.88
C LEU A 79 -14.47 4.80 -10.99
N ARG A 80 -13.32 4.86 -11.66
CA ARG A 80 -12.93 3.86 -12.67
C ARG A 80 -12.85 2.44 -12.10
N LEU A 81 -12.29 2.29 -10.90
CA LEU A 81 -12.21 1.01 -10.22
C LEU A 81 -13.59 0.47 -9.86
N LEU A 82 -14.49 1.32 -9.35
CA LEU A 82 -15.87 0.94 -9.06
C LEU A 82 -16.60 0.47 -10.32
N THR A 83 -16.48 1.21 -11.42
CA THR A 83 -17.10 0.80 -12.70
C THR A 83 -16.53 -0.51 -13.24
N ALA A 84 -15.23 -0.75 -13.08
CA ALA A 84 -14.63 -2.02 -13.47
C ALA A 84 -15.16 -3.19 -12.62
N SER A 85 -15.29 -2.99 -11.31
CA SER A 85 -15.87 -3.98 -10.39
C SER A 85 -17.33 -4.28 -10.72
N ASP A 86 -18.14 -3.28 -11.03
CA ASP A 86 -19.54 -3.48 -11.40
C ASP A 86 -19.67 -4.33 -12.68
N ARG A 87 -18.85 -4.07 -13.70
CA ARG A 87 -18.83 -4.88 -14.93
C ARG A 87 -18.41 -6.33 -14.68
N LEU A 88 -17.46 -6.54 -13.78
CA LEU A 88 -17.05 -7.89 -13.39
C LEU A 88 -18.19 -8.63 -12.70
N ARG A 89 -18.93 -7.95 -11.80
CA ARG A 89 -20.11 -8.51 -11.14
C ARG A 89 -21.19 -8.89 -12.16
N GLU A 90 -21.56 -7.98 -13.07
CA GLU A 90 -22.55 -8.27 -14.12
C GLU A 90 -22.14 -9.45 -15.02
N ARG A 91 -20.84 -9.62 -15.27
CA ARG A 91 -20.35 -10.77 -16.03
C ARG A 91 -20.43 -12.07 -15.22
N ALA A 92 -20.09 -12.03 -13.94
CA ALA A 92 -20.22 -13.17 -13.05
C ALA A 92 -21.69 -13.63 -12.93
N ASP A 93 -22.62 -12.68 -12.78
CA ASP A 93 -24.05 -12.95 -12.70
C ASP A 93 -24.57 -13.64 -13.98
N ARG A 94 -24.16 -13.17 -15.16
CA ARG A 94 -24.52 -13.81 -16.44
C ARG A 94 -23.99 -15.24 -16.55
N LEU A 95 -22.73 -15.47 -16.21
CA LEU A 95 -22.14 -16.81 -16.23
C LEU A 95 -22.85 -17.76 -15.26
N LEU A 96 -23.29 -17.25 -14.10
CA LEU A 96 -24.06 -18.04 -13.14
C LEU A 96 -25.42 -18.45 -13.72
N ILE A 97 -26.14 -17.53 -14.37
CA ILE A 97 -27.42 -17.82 -15.02
C ILE A 97 -27.22 -18.88 -16.12
N GLU A 98 -26.23 -18.69 -17.00
CA GLU A 98 -25.92 -19.65 -18.07
C GLU A 98 -25.60 -21.05 -17.52
N ALA A 99 -24.84 -21.13 -16.42
CA ALA A 99 -24.52 -22.40 -15.78
C ALA A 99 -25.76 -23.08 -15.16
N LEU A 100 -26.67 -22.31 -14.56
CA LEU A 100 -27.93 -22.82 -14.01
C LEU A 100 -28.84 -23.36 -15.13
N ASP A 101 -28.96 -22.63 -16.23
CA ASP A 101 -29.78 -23.04 -17.39
C ASP A 101 -29.23 -24.33 -18.02
N GLN A 102 -27.91 -24.44 -18.18
CA GLN A 102 -27.26 -25.67 -18.67
C GLN A 102 -27.51 -26.85 -17.72
N SER A 103 -27.44 -26.62 -16.40
CA SER A 103 -27.73 -27.67 -15.41
C SER A 103 -29.19 -28.10 -15.42
N ALA A 104 -30.14 -27.19 -15.70
CA ALA A 104 -31.55 -27.49 -15.81
C ALA A 104 -31.87 -28.28 -17.10
N ALA A 105 -31.20 -27.97 -18.20
CA ALA A 105 -31.36 -28.66 -19.49
C ALA A 105 -30.68 -30.04 -19.54
N SER A 106 -29.75 -30.33 -18.62
CA SER A 106 -29.04 -31.61 -18.53
C SER A 106 -29.73 -32.64 -17.62
N LYS A 107 -30.94 -32.34 -17.12
CA LYS A 107 -31.81 -33.25 -16.35
C LYS A 107 -33.01 -33.67 -17.19
#